data_AF-A0A1T5C1N1-F1
#
_entry.id   AF-A0A1T5C1N1-F1
#
_cell.length_a   1.000
_cell.length_b   1.000
_cell.length_c   1.000
_cell.angle_alpha   90.00
_cell.angle_beta   90.00
_cell.angle_gamma   90.00
#
_symmetry.space_group_name_H-M   'P 1'
#
loop_
_entity.id
_entity.type
_entity.pdbx_description
1 polymer ?
#
loop_
_entity_poly.entity_id
_entity_poly.type
_entity_poly.pdbx_seq_one_letter_code
_entity_poly.pdbx_strand_id
1 'polypeptide(L)'
;MTASYYRLIRWLPVAFAAHVAEEYLTGFPGYAGEISGHAMDLPLFLGGNIAFIAIMAALVGWAARTRGATANFWLLAWAAGNLFWNFVFHLVLVLSFDRSSPGLVTGTLIYFPLSLALWQATLAERIVRAPMLIGAILLGGAYMGAVAAFSIFHLGGL
;
A
#
# COMPACT_ATOMS: atom_id res chain seq x y z
N MET A 1 -15.69 4.35 20.11
CA MET A 1 -14.86 5.55 19.81
C MET A 1 -14.08 5.26 18.54
N THR A 2 -14.32 5.99 17.46
CA THR A 2 -13.49 5.90 16.26
C THR A 2 -12.14 6.56 16.54
N ALA A 3 -11.03 5.92 16.16
CA ALA A 3 -9.71 6.54 16.30
C ALA A 3 -9.61 7.77 15.37
N SER A 4 -8.98 8.85 15.85
CA SER A 4 -8.82 10.07 15.04
C SER A 4 -7.93 9.83 13.82
N TYR A 5 -8.26 10.46 12.70
CA TYR A 5 -7.49 10.43 11.43
C TYR A 5 -5.98 10.65 11.67
N TYR A 6 -5.60 11.72 12.37
CA TYR A 6 -4.18 12.05 12.57
C TYR A 6 -3.44 11.09 13.51
N ARG A 7 -4.17 10.28 14.28
CA ARG A 7 -3.58 9.15 15.03
C ARG A 7 -3.43 7.93 14.14
N LEU A 8 -4.40 7.66 13.27
CA LEU A 8 -4.38 6.54 12.33
C LEU A 8 -3.23 6.66 11.33
N ILE A 9 -2.99 7.84 10.74
CA ILE A 9 -1.95 8.01 9.73
C ILE A 9 -0.54 7.70 10.23
N ARG A 10 -0.29 7.80 11.55
CA ARG A 10 1.02 7.49 12.15
C ARG A 10 1.36 6.01 12.08
N TRP A 11 0.35 5.15 11.92
CA TRP A 11 0.54 3.71 11.78
C TRP A 11 0.83 3.29 10.35
N LEU A 12 0.66 4.16 9.34
CA LEU A 12 0.84 3.79 7.94
C LEU A 12 2.27 3.29 7.61
N PRO A 13 3.35 3.98 8.02
CA PRO A 13 4.71 3.48 7.75
C PRO A 13 5.00 2.17 8.49
N VAL A 14 4.47 2.02 9.71
CA VAL A 14 4.67 0.83 10.55
C VAL A 14 3.93 -0.36 9.97
N ALA A 15 2.68 -0.18 9.55
CA ALA A 15 1.89 -1.20 8.88
C ALA A 15 2.61 -1.67 7.61
N PHE A 16 3.16 -0.73 6.83
CA PHE A 16 3.89 -1.08 5.62
C PHE A 16 5.18 -1.85 5.93
N ALA A 17 5.97 -1.38 6.89
CA ALA A 17 7.16 -2.12 7.31
C ALA A 17 6.84 -3.55 7.79
N ALA A 18 5.73 -3.74 8.52
CA ALA A 18 5.29 -5.06 8.97
C ALA A 18 4.93 -5.99 7.80
N HIS A 19 4.29 -5.46 6.76
CA HIS A 19 3.97 -6.20 5.55
C HIS A 19 5.22 -6.60 4.77
N VAL A 20 6.16 -5.68 4.57
CA VAL A 20 7.44 -5.98 3.90
C VAL A 20 8.22 -7.05 4.68
N ALA A 21 8.16 -7.02 6.01
CA ALA A 21 8.76 -8.05 6.84
C ALA A 21 8.07 -9.42 6.64
N GLU A 22 6.74 -9.47 6.59
CA GLU A 22 6.02 -10.70 6.24
C GLU A 22 6.45 -11.21 4.86
N GLU A 23 6.39 -10.38 3.83
CA GLU A 23 6.77 -10.72 2.46
C GLU A 23 8.19 -11.29 2.40
N TYR A 24 9.14 -10.64 3.06
CA TYR A 24 10.52 -11.12 3.11
C TYR A 24 10.64 -12.48 3.81
N LEU A 25 10.02 -12.64 4.99
CA LEU A 25 10.11 -13.87 5.79
C LEU A 25 9.35 -15.05 5.17
N THR A 26 8.34 -14.77 4.35
CA THR A 26 7.52 -15.77 3.67
C THR A 26 7.89 -15.98 2.20
N GLY A 27 8.95 -15.31 1.72
CA GLY A 27 9.59 -15.60 0.44
C GLY A 27 8.95 -14.92 -0.78
N PHE A 28 8.34 -13.74 -0.61
CA PHE A 28 7.73 -13.00 -1.72
C PHE A 28 8.65 -12.80 -2.93
N PRO A 29 9.95 -12.46 -2.81
CA PRO A 29 10.81 -12.28 -3.99
C PRO A 29 10.92 -13.55 -4.86
N GLY A 30 11.02 -14.72 -4.22
CA GLY A 30 11.03 -16.01 -4.94
C GLY A 30 9.67 -16.31 -5.56
N TYR A 31 8.60 -16.16 -4.77
CA TYR A 31 7.23 -16.30 -5.24
C TYR A 31 6.91 -15.42 -6.45
N ALA A 32 7.35 -14.16 -6.42
CA ALA A 32 7.16 -13.18 -7.48
C ALA A 32 7.85 -13.64 -8.77
N GLY A 33 9.09 -14.14 -8.67
CA GLY A 33 9.81 -14.66 -9.82
C GLY A 33 9.18 -15.93 -10.42
N GLU A 34 8.58 -16.77 -9.60
CA GLU A 34 7.85 -17.95 -10.09
C GLU A 34 6.59 -17.58 -10.88
N ILE A 35 5.82 -16.59 -10.42
CA ILE A 35 4.58 -16.19 -11.10
C ILE A 35 4.81 -15.28 -12.31
N SER A 36 5.89 -14.49 -12.29
CA SER A 36 6.19 -13.53 -13.36
C SER A 36 7.14 -14.09 -14.41
N GLY A 37 7.87 -15.16 -14.09
CA GLY A 37 8.98 -15.66 -14.89
C GLY A 37 10.25 -14.79 -14.82
N HIS A 38 10.26 -13.73 -14.02
CA HIS A 38 11.37 -12.77 -13.89
C HIS A 38 11.86 -12.73 -12.45
N ALA A 39 13.10 -13.16 -12.22
CA ALA A 39 13.68 -13.18 -10.88
C ALA A 39 13.67 -11.79 -10.25
N MET A 40 13.06 -11.67 -9.06
CA MET A 40 13.10 -10.43 -8.30
C MET A 40 14.41 -10.35 -7.51
N ASP A 41 15.27 -9.41 -7.89
CA ASP A 41 16.52 -9.16 -7.18
C ASP A 41 16.26 -8.62 -5.76
N LEU A 42 16.99 -9.14 -4.78
CA LEU A 42 16.75 -8.83 -3.37
C LEU A 42 17.08 -7.36 -3.03
N PRO A 43 18.23 -6.79 -3.46
CA PRO A 43 18.49 -5.35 -3.41
C PRO A 43 17.37 -4.49 -4.00
N LEU A 44 16.81 -4.88 -5.15
CA LEU A 44 15.70 -4.15 -5.77
C LEU A 44 14.44 -4.20 -4.90
N PHE A 45 14.08 -5.39 -4.39
CA PHE A 45 12.95 -5.57 -3.48
C PHE A 45 13.09 -4.74 -2.20
N LEU A 46 14.21 -4.88 -1.49
CA LEU A 46 14.44 -4.18 -0.22
C LEU A 46 14.61 -2.67 -0.43
N GLY A 47 15.38 -2.27 -1.43
CA GLY A 47 15.62 -0.86 -1.75
C GLY A 47 14.34 -0.13 -2.15
N GLY A 48 13.51 -0.75 -3.00
CA GLY A 48 12.21 -0.21 -3.40
C GLY A 48 11.26 -0.04 -2.22
N ASN A 49 11.14 -1.07 -1.37
CA ASN A 49 10.28 -1.00 -0.20
C ASN A 49 10.76 0.00 0.87
N ILE A 50 12.07 0.12 1.10
CA ILE A 50 12.64 1.16 1.98
C ILE A 50 12.27 2.56 1.45
N ALA A 51 12.40 2.78 0.14
CA ALA A 51 12.01 4.05 -0.47
C ALA A 51 10.51 4.32 -0.29
N PHE A 52 9.65 3.31 -0.48
CA PHE A 52 8.21 3.47 -0.30
C PHE A 52 7.81 3.79 1.15
N ILE A 53 8.46 3.16 2.13
CA ILE A 53 8.28 3.46 3.56
C ILE A 53 8.75 4.88 3.86
N ALA A 54 9.89 5.32 3.33
CA ALA A 54 10.40 6.67 3.52
C ALA A 54 9.45 7.74 2.93
N ILE A 55 8.93 7.50 1.72
CA ILE A 55 7.93 8.38 1.10
C ILE A 55 6.65 8.43 1.93
N MET A 56 6.16 7.28 2.40
CA MET A 56 4.99 7.22 3.31
C MET A 56 5.23 8.06 4.57
N ALA A 57 6.38 7.91 5.22
CA ALA A 57 6.72 8.66 6.42
C ALA A 57 6.80 10.19 6.15
N ALA A 58 7.37 10.58 5.01
CA ALA A 58 7.44 11.98 4.59
C ALA A 58 6.04 12.57 4.34
N LEU A 59 5.16 11.84 3.65
CA LEU A 59 3.77 12.24 3.41
C LEU A 59 2.97 12.35 4.71
N VAL A 60 3.15 11.41 5.64
CA VAL A 60 2.56 11.48 6.99
C VAL A 60 3.02 12.74 7.71
N GLY A 61 4.33 13.03 7.70
CA GLY A 61 4.89 14.24 8.30
C GLY A 61 4.34 15.52 7.68
N TRP A 62 4.25 15.58 6.35
CA TRP A 62 3.70 16.72 5.62
C TRP A 62 2.21 16.95 5.92
N ALA A 63 1.39 15.90 5.87
CA ALA A 63 -0.03 15.95 6.16
C ALA A 63 -0.30 16.34 7.62
N ALA A 64 0.46 15.78 8.58
CA ALA A 64 0.33 16.10 9.99
C ALA A 64 0.70 17.56 10.32
N ARG A 65 1.73 18.10 9.65
CA ARG A 65 2.21 19.46 9.86
C ARG A 65 1.30 20.52 9.23
N THR A 66 0.90 20.31 7.98
CA THR A 66 0.16 21.33 7.22
C THR A 66 -1.35 21.23 7.40
N ARG A 67 -1.85 20.01 7.64
CA ARG A 67 -3.29 19.67 7.68
C ARG A 67 -4.07 20.14 6.45
N GLY A 68 -3.38 20.39 5.34
CA GLY A 68 -3.98 20.86 4.09
C GLY A 68 -4.62 19.74 3.29
N ALA A 69 -5.68 20.05 2.54
CA ALA A 69 -6.39 19.08 1.70
C ALA A 69 -5.47 18.40 0.67
N THR A 70 -4.54 19.15 0.07
CA THR A 70 -3.56 18.62 -0.89
C THR A 70 -2.61 17.59 -0.26
N ALA A 71 -2.07 17.89 0.92
CA ALA A 71 -1.16 16.98 1.61
C ALA A 71 -1.88 15.68 2.02
N ASN A 72 -3.10 15.80 2.56
CA ASN A 72 -3.93 14.65 2.90
C ASN A 72 -4.35 13.85 1.66
N PHE A 73 -4.65 14.50 0.53
CA PHE A 73 -4.96 13.81 -0.73
C PHE A 73 -3.81 12.91 -1.20
N TRP A 74 -2.59 13.45 -1.26
CA TRP A 74 -1.42 12.66 -1.68
C TRP A 74 -1.08 11.54 -0.71
N LEU A 75 -1.19 11.78 0.60
CA LEU A 75 -1.04 10.72 1.61
C LEU A 75 -2.09 9.63 1.42
N LEU A 76 -3.37 9.99 1.24
CA LEU A 76 -4.46 9.04 1.04
C LEU A 76 -4.29 8.22 -0.23
N ALA A 77 -3.81 8.84 -1.33
CA ALA A 77 -3.56 8.13 -2.58
C ALA A 77 -2.40 7.14 -2.43
N TRP A 78 -1.29 7.58 -1.83
CA TRP A 78 -0.14 6.73 -1.57
C TRP A 78 -0.48 5.57 -0.63
N ALA A 79 -1.24 5.84 0.43
CA ALA A 79 -1.73 4.83 1.37
C ALA A 79 -2.71 3.85 0.71
N ALA A 80 -3.65 4.34 -0.12
CA ALA A 80 -4.58 3.46 -0.82
C ALA A 80 -3.85 2.48 -1.75
N GLY A 81 -2.82 2.94 -2.47
CA GLY A 81 -2.00 2.08 -3.31
C GLY A 81 -1.23 1.03 -2.52
N ASN A 82 -0.41 1.48 -1.57
CA ASN A 82 0.52 0.62 -0.85
C ASN A 82 -0.12 -0.29 0.21
N LEU A 83 -1.35 0.03 0.67
CA LEU A 83 -2.07 -0.78 1.65
C LEU A 83 -3.27 -1.49 1.01
N PHE A 84 -4.32 -0.74 0.67
CA PHE A 84 -5.58 -1.36 0.23
C PHE A 84 -5.45 -2.10 -1.10
N TRP A 85 -4.92 -1.44 -2.12
CA TRP A 85 -4.75 -2.06 -3.43
C TRP A 85 -3.65 -3.13 -3.42
N ASN A 86 -2.65 -2.98 -2.56
CA ASN A 86 -1.67 -4.04 -2.33
C ASN A 86 -2.33 -5.29 -1.72
N PHE A 87 -3.21 -5.14 -0.73
CA PHE A 87 -4.05 -6.25 -0.24
C PHE A 87 -4.87 -6.88 -1.38
N VAL A 88 -5.56 -6.07 -2.19
CA VAL A 88 -6.34 -6.56 -3.34
C VAL A 88 -5.45 -7.32 -4.32
N PHE A 89 -4.23 -6.82 -4.57
CA PHE A 89 -3.25 -7.49 -5.41
C PHE A 89 -2.91 -8.88 -4.90
N HIS A 90 -2.51 -9.03 -3.62
CA HIS A 90 -2.24 -10.37 -3.06
C HIS A 90 -3.45 -11.28 -3.11
N LEU A 91 -4.66 -10.76 -2.84
CA LEU A 91 -5.89 -11.53 -2.94
C LEU A 91 -6.12 -12.03 -4.38
N VAL A 92 -5.91 -11.17 -5.38
CA VAL A 92 -6.00 -11.55 -6.80
C VAL A 92 -4.96 -12.60 -7.16
N LEU A 93 -3.73 -12.51 -6.64
CA LEU A 93 -2.71 -13.54 -6.87
C LEU A 93 -3.12 -14.91 -6.32
N VAL A 94 -3.74 -14.95 -5.14
CA VAL A 94 -4.26 -16.21 -4.58
C VAL A 94 -5.29 -16.84 -5.52
N LEU A 95 -6.24 -16.04 -6.00
CA LEU A 95 -7.28 -16.51 -6.91
C LEU A 95 -6.72 -16.93 -8.28
N SER A 96 -5.66 -16.27 -8.75
CA SER A 96 -5.10 -16.49 -10.09
C SER A 96 -4.13 -17.67 -10.16
N PHE A 97 -3.39 -17.92 -9.07
CA PHE A 97 -2.33 -18.94 -9.02
C PHE A 97 -2.66 -20.11 -8.09
N ASP A 98 -3.87 -20.13 -7.49
CA ASP A 98 -4.37 -21.17 -6.59
C ASP A 98 -3.39 -21.53 -5.45
N ARG A 99 -2.75 -20.51 -4.90
CA ARG A 99 -1.74 -20.66 -3.83
C ARG A 99 -1.67 -19.44 -2.94
N SER A 100 -1.26 -19.63 -1.69
CA SER A 100 -1.09 -18.52 -0.74
C SER A 100 -0.04 -17.53 -1.25
N SER A 101 -0.39 -16.25 -1.27
CA SER A 101 0.55 -15.18 -1.62
C SER A 101 1.26 -14.66 -0.35
N PRO A 102 2.60 -14.68 -0.29
CA PRO A 102 3.38 -13.99 0.75
C PRO A 102 2.94 -12.53 0.84
N GLY A 103 2.55 -12.02 2.02
CA GLY A 103 2.00 -10.66 2.19
C GLY A 103 0.48 -10.61 2.42
N LEU A 104 -0.25 -11.70 2.16
CA LEU A 104 -1.70 -11.75 2.33
C LEU A 104 -2.13 -11.64 3.81
N VAL A 105 -1.34 -12.15 4.76
CA VAL A 105 -1.73 -12.18 6.18
C VAL A 105 -1.81 -10.76 6.73
N THR A 106 -0.75 -9.96 6.57
CA THR A 106 -0.77 -8.54 6.96
C THR A 106 -1.68 -7.73 6.04
N GLY A 107 -1.80 -8.09 4.75
CA GLY A 107 -2.78 -7.48 3.84
C GLY A 107 -4.21 -7.56 4.40
N THR A 108 -4.60 -8.74 4.89
CA THR A 108 -5.95 -9.00 5.39
C THR A 108 -6.15 -8.48 6.82
N LEU A 109 -5.18 -8.75 7.71
CA LEU A 109 -5.33 -8.47 9.14
C LEU A 109 -4.93 -7.03 9.52
N ILE A 110 -4.15 -6.34 8.69
CA ILE A 110 -3.64 -4.99 8.98
C ILE A 110 -4.10 -4.00 7.91
N TYR A 111 -3.71 -4.21 6.64
CA TYR A 111 -3.96 -3.21 5.59
C TYR A 111 -5.43 -2.96 5.34
N PHE A 112 -6.21 -4.02 5.17
CA PHE A 112 -7.65 -3.91 4.92
C PHE A 112 -8.39 -3.16 6.04
N PRO A 113 -8.34 -3.59 7.32
CA PRO A 113 -9.03 -2.88 8.39
C PRO A 113 -8.48 -1.45 8.63
N LEU A 114 -7.17 -1.24 8.51
CA LEU A 114 -6.58 0.10 8.66
C LEU A 114 -7.05 1.06 7.56
N SER A 115 -7.15 0.58 6.31
CA SER A 115 -7.64 1.39 5.19
C SER A 115 -9.10 1.80 5.39
N LEU A 116 -9.96 0.86 5.81
CA LEU A 116 -11.37 1.16 6.11
C LEU A 116 -11.50 2.16 7.26
N ALA A 117 -10.76 1.95 8.36
CA ALA A 117 -10.76 2.87 9.49
C ALA A 117 -10.27 4.27 9.10
N LEU A 118 -9.22 4.35 8.27
CA LEU A 118 -8.68 5.61 7.78
C LEU A 118 -9.69 6.36 6.92
N TRP A 119 -10.37 5.68 5.99
CA TRP A 119 -11.38 6.29 5.12
C TRP A 119 -12.60 6.74 5.90
N GLN A 120 -13.06 5.93 6.85
CA GLN A 120 -14.14 6.30 7.75
C GLN A 120 -13.77 7.57 8.54
N ALA A 121 -12.59 7.62 9.15
CA ALA A 121 -12.11 8.79 9.90
C ALA A 121 -11.95 10.02 8.99
N THR A 122 -11.43 9.83 7.76
CA THR A 122 -11.27 10.88 6.76
C THR A 122 -12.60 11.57 6.46
N LEU A 123 -13.67 10.80 6.26
CA LEU A 123 -15.01 11.33 5.97
C LEU A 123 -15.68 11.92 7.22
N ALA A 124 -15.59 11.23 8.35
CA ALA A 124 -16.20 11.65 9.62
C ALA A 124 -15.61 12.98 10.13
N GLU A 125 -14.29 13.14 10.05
CA GLU A 125 -13.58 14.36 10.47
C GLU A 125 -13.49 15.42 9.35
N ARG A 126 -14.08 15.15 8.18
CA ARG A 126 -14.08 16.06 7.02
C ARG A 126 -12.68 16.51 6.59
N ILE A 127 -11.71 15.60 6.66
CA ILE A 127 -10.31 15.84 6.28
C ILE A 127 -10.23 16.20 4.79
N VAL A 128 -10.98 15.46 3.95
CA VAL A 128 -11.23 15.78 2.55
C VAL A 128 -12.69 15.50 2.19
N ARG A 129 -13.16 16.04 1.07
CA ARG A 129 -14.50 15.74 0.54
C ARG A 129 -14.53 14.34 -0.08
N ALA A 130 -15.68 13.67 -0.06
CA ALA A 130 -15.83 12.32 -0.60
C ALA A 130 -15.30 12.13 -2.04
N PRO A 131 -15.53 13.06 -3.01
CA PRO A 131 -14.95 12.92 -4.35
C PRO A 131 -13.41 12.91 -4.36
N MET A 132 -12.76 13.66 -3.46
CA MET A 132 -11.31 13.65 -3.34
C MET A 132 -10.81 12.32 -2.77
N LEU A 133 -11.52 11.73 -1.81
CA LEU A 133 -11.18 10.42 -1.28
C LEU A 133 -11.34 9.33 -2.36
N ILE A 134 -12.43 9.36 -3.12
CA ILE A 134 -12.63 8.44 -4.26
C ILE A 134 -11.49 8.61 -5.27
N GLY A 135 -11.16 9.85 -5.64
CA GLY A 135 -10.04 10.14 -6.54
C GLY A 135 -8.71 9.62 -6.02
N ALA A 136 -8.44 9.76 -4.71
CA ALA A 136 -7.23 9.23 -4.08
C ALA A 136 -7.19 7.70 -4.13
N ILE A 137 -8.30 7.02 -3.85
CA ILE A 137 -8.39 5.56 -3.91
C ILE A 137 -8.16 5.06 -5.35
N LEU A 138 -8.79 5.69 -6.35
CA LEU A 138 -8.60 5.33 -7.75
C LEU A 138 -7.17 5.57 -8.22
N LEU A 139 -6.56 6.70 -7.84
CA LEU A 139 -5.18 7.00 -8.15
C LEU A 139 -4.22 6.00 -7.51
N GLY A 140 -4.47 5.62 -6.25
CA GLY A 140 -3.71 4.57 -5.57
C GLY A 140 -3.82 3.22 -6.28
N GLY A 141 -5.00 2.89 -6.84
CA GLY A 141 -5.21 1.67 -7.61
C GLY A 141 -4.47 1.67 -8.93
N ALA A 142 -4.53 2.78 -9.67
CA ALA A 142 -3.74 2.95 -10.89
C ALA A 142 -2.23 2.84 -10.60
N TYR A 143 -1.76 3.44 -9.50
CA TYR A 143 -0.36 3.33 -9.07
C TYR A 143 0.02 1.89 -8.73
N MET A 144 -0.75 1.17 -7.92
CA MET A 144 -0.45 -0.23 -7.57
C MET A 144 -0.49 -1.13 -8.80
N GLY A 145 -1.45 -0.90 -9.71
CA GLY A 145 -1.51 -1.58 -10.99
C GLY A 145 -0.24 -1.35 -11.83
N ALA A 146 0.27 -0.13 -11.85
CA ALA A 146 1.54 0.19 -12.51
C ALA A 146 2.74 -0.51 -11.84
N VAL A 147 2.81 -0.52 -10.50
CA VAL A 147 3.86 -1.25 -9.77
C VAL A 147 3.81 -2.75 -10.11
N ALA A 148 2.63 -3.36 -10.08
CA ALA A 148 2.48 -4.77 -10.45
C ALA A 148 2.89 -5.02 -11.92
N ALA A 149 2.40 -4.19 -12.85
CA ALA A 149 2.69 -4.33 -14.27
C ALA A 149 4.18 -4.21 -14.58
N PHE A 150 4.83 -3.16 -14.10
CA PHE A 150 6.19 -2.81 -14.51
C PHE A 150 7.27 -3.40 -13.60
N SER A 151 7.02 -3.52 -12.30
CA SER A 151 8.04 -3.99 -11.34
C SER A 151 7.95 -5.48 -11.03
N ILE A 152 6.78 -6.11 -11.23
CA ILE A 152 6.60 -7.54 -10.95
C ILE A 152 6.51 -8.32 -12.26
N PHE A 153 5.59 -7.92 -13.15
CA PHE A 153 5.34 -8.63 -14.41
C PHE A 153 6.16 -8.13 -15.59
N HIS A 154 6.99 -7.08 -15.42
CA HIS A 154 7.89 -6.54 -16.44
C HIS A 154 7.21 -6.24 -17.79
N LEU A 155 5.93 -5.81 -17.75
CA LEU A 155 5.17 -5.41 -18.93
C LEU A 155 5.78 -4.15 -19.56
N GLY A 156 6.61 -4.32 -20.59
CA GLY A 156 7.33 -3.23 -21.26
C GLY A 156 8.82 -3.49 -21.52
N GLY A 157 9.38 -4.60 -21.00
CA GLY A 157 10.78 -5.05 -21.16
C GLY A 157 11.75 -4.39 -20.16
N LEU A 158 12.88 -4.98 -19.73
CA LEU A 158 13.40 -6.37 -19.77
C LEU A 158 13.27 -6.99 -18.37
#